data_AF-I1XBV4-F1
#
_entry.id   AF-I1XBV4-F1
#
_cell.length_a   1.000
_cell.length_b   1.000
_cell.length_c   1.000
_cell.angle_alpha   90.00
_cell.angle_beta   90.00
_cell.angle_gamma   90.00
#
_symmetry.space_group_name_H-M   'P 1'
#
loop_
_entity.id
_entity.type
_entity.pdbx_description
1 polymer ?
#
loop_
_entity_poly.entity_id
_entity_poly.type
_entity_poly.pdbx_seq_one_letter_code
_entity_poly.pdbx_strand_id
1 'polypeptide(L)'
;SMVCLRLPGGSCMAPLTVTLMVLSSPLALAGDTRPHFLDQVKYECHFFNGTERVRLLGRHFYNQEELVRFDSDVGEYRAVSELGRPDAENLNARKDFLEQARAQVDTCRHNYGVVESFTVQRRVQPKVTVYPAKTQPLQHHTLLVCSVNGFYPGSIEVRWFRNGQEEKAGVASTGLIQ
;
A
#
# COMPACT_ATOMS: atom_id res chain seq x y z
N SER A 1 15.95 -43.77 -45.26
CA SER A 1 16.93 -44.69 -44.64
C SER A 1 16.45 -45.06 -43.25
N MET A 2 16.11 -46.33 -43.07
CA MET A 2 15.37 -46.88 -41.93
C MET A 2 16.35 -47.71 -41.10
N VAL A 3 16.45 -47.46 -39.80
CA VAL A 3 17.27 -48.27 -38.88
C VAL A 3 16.34 -48.96 -37.90
N CYS A 4 16.37 -50.29 -37.91
CA CYS A 4 15.69 -51.17 -36.96
C CYS A 4 16.60 -51.41 -35.74
N LEU A 5 16.03 -51.33 -34.55
CA LEU A 5 16.60 -51.89 -33.32
C LEU A 5 15.58 -52.88 -32.75
N ARG A 6 15.96 -54.17 -32.73
CA ARG A 6 15.24 -55.24 -32.03
C ARG A 6 15.85 -55.40 -30.63
N LEU A 7 15.01 -55.44 -29.61
CA LEU A 7 15.31 -56.11 -28.34
C LEU A 7 14.20 -57.13 -28.03
N PRO A 8 14.53 -58.31 -27.48
CA PRO A 8 13.61 -59.43 -27.33
C PRO A 8 12.93 -59.45 -25.96
N GLY A 9 11.62 -59.68 -25.96
CA GLY A 9 10.87 -60.36 -24.89
C GLY A 9 10.71 -59.67 -23.53
N GLY A 10 9.48 -59.24 -23.22
CA GLY A 10 8.92 -59.35 -21.87
C GLY A 10 8.37 -58.08 -21.20
N SER A 11 7.05 -58.12 -20.96
CA SER A 11 6.30 -57.50 -19.84
C SER A 11 5.85 -56.02 -19.90
N CYS A 12 4.52 -55.88 -19.98
CA CYS A 12 3.59 -55.00 -19.26
C CYS A 12 3.85 -53.48 -19.06
N MET A 13 2.85 -52.73 -19.53
CA MET A 13 2.32 -51.43 -19.05
C MET A 13 2.82 -50.13 -19.70
N ALA A 14 1.90 -49.62 -20.53
CA ALA A 14 1.51 -48.22 -20.72
C ALA A 14 2.40 -47.25 -21.55
N PRO A 15 1.82 -46.56 -22.55
CA PRO A 15 2.51 -45.59 -23.40
C PRO A 15 2.54 -44.22 -22.73
N LEU A 16 3.73 -43.62 -22.54
CA LEU A 16 3.84 -42.20 -22.21
C LEU A 16 3.75 -41.38 -23.49
N THR A 17 2.54 -40.90 -23.77
CA THR A 17 2.21 -39.83 -24.71
C THR A 17 3.05 -38.58 -24.42
N VAL A 18 4.15 -38.38 -25.13
CA VAL A 18 4.80 -37.06 -25.27
C VAL A 18 4.04 -36.29 -26.34
N THR A 19 2.78 -35.99 -26.04
CA THR A 19 1.96 -35.06 -26.83
C THR A 19 2.22 -33.66 -26.30
N LEU A 20 2.70 -32.78 -27.17
CA LEU A 20 2.29 -31.37 -27.19
C LEU A 20 2.71 -30.45 -26.02
N MET A 21 3.94 -30.50 -25.52
CA MET A 21 4.52 -29.33 -24.82
C MET A 21 5.13 -28.31 -25.82
N VAL A 22 4.47 -28.10 -26.96
CA VAL A 22 4.89 -27.12 -28.00
C VAL A 22 3.87 -25.98 -28.15
N LEU A 23 2.73 -26.01 -27.45
CA LEU A 23 1.67 -24.98 -27.63
C LEU A 23 1.04 -24.44 -26.34
N SER A 24 1.72 -24.54 -25.21
CA SER A 24 1.27 -23.89 -23.96
C SER A 24 2.43 -23.20 -23.25
N SER A 25 3.09 -22.27 -23.94
CA SER A 25 3.70 -21.13 -23.23
C SER A 25 2.54 -20.23 -22.81
N PRO A 26 2.22 -20.10 -21.52
CA PRO A 26 1.39 -18.99 -21.08
C PRO A 26 2.30 -17.76 -21.19
N LEU A 27 2.34 -17.14 -22.37
CA LEU A 27 2.38 -15.68 -22.46
C LEU A 27 1.05 -15.16 -21.86
N ALA A 28 0.84 -15.48 -20.58
CA ALA A 28 -0.31 -15.07 -19.81
C ALA A 28 -0.04 -13.62 -19.44
N LEU A 29 -0.77 -12.74 -20.13
CA LEU A 29 -0.87 -11.31 -19.90
C LEU A 29 0.48 -10.57 -19.94
N ALA A 30 0.95 -10.29 -21.16
CA ALA A 30 1.59 -8.99 -21.37
C ALA A 30 0.50 -7.92 -21.14
N GLY A 31 0.35 -7.48 -19.89
CA GLY A 31 -0.46 -6.31 -19.54
C GLY A 31 0.02 -5.13 -20.40
N ASP A 32 -0.93 -4.46 -21.04
CA ASP A 32 -0.82 -3.28 -21.90
C ASP A 32 0.63 -2.83 -22.20
N THR A 33 1.20 -3.33 -23.29
CA THR A 33 2.60 -3.10 -23.71
C THR A 33 2.87 -1.71 -24.29
N ARG A 34 1.96 -0.76 -24.08
CA ARG A 34 2.21 0.62 -24.47
C ARG A 34 3.22 1.24 -23.51
N PRO A 35 4.26 1.91 -24.01
CA PRO A 35 5.14 2.69 -23.14
C PRO A 35 4.31 3.67 -22.31
N HIS A 36 4.39 3.54 -20.99
CA HIS A 36 3.78 4.46 -20.04
C HIS A 36 4.89 5.17 -19.28
N PHE A 37 4.80 6.49 -19.29
CA PHE A 37 5.73 7.37 -18.60
C PHE A 37 4.92 8.26 -17.66
N LEU A 38 5.27 8.25 -16.39
CA LEU A 38 4.62 9.04 -15.36
C LEU A 38 5.67 9.87 -14.62
N ASP A 39 5.49 11.18 -14.62
CA ASP A 39 6.19 12.09 -13.70
C ASP A 39 5.21 12.47 -12.58
N GLN A 40 5.62 12.29 -11.34
CA GLN A 40 4.82 12.61 -10.17
C GLN A 40 5.65 13.35 -9.13
N VAL A 41 5.07 14.43 -8.59
CA VAL A 41 5.63 15.16 -7.46
C VAL A 41 4.68 15.05 -6.27
N LYS A 42 5.22 14.77 -5.08
CA LYS A 42 4.48 14.77 -3.82
C LYS A 42 5.10 15.78 -2.85
N TYR A 43 4.27 16.65 -2.31
CA TYR A 43 4.62 17.50 -1.18
C TYR A 43 3.86 17.00 0.05
N GLU A 44 4.59 16.39 0.97
CA GLU A 44 4.04 15.79 2.17
C GLU A 44 4.38 16.67 3.38
N CYS A 45 3.36 17.14 4.10
CA CYS A 45 3.52 17.85 5.37
C CYS A 45 3.26 16.87 6.53
N HIS A 46 4.31 16.57 7.29
CA HIS A 46 4.26 15.67 8.45
C HIS A 46 4.17 16.52 9.72
N PHE A 47 3.07 16.37 10.46
CA PHE A 47 2.75 17.17 11.65
C PHE A 47 2.96 16.35 12.92
N PHE A 48 3.80 16.86 13.83
CA PHE A 48 4.07 16.24 15.13
C PHE A 48 3.61 17.22 16.22
N ASN A 49 2.70 16.75 17.08
CA ASN A 49 2.04 17.59 18.10
C ASN A 49 1.44 18.87 17.51
N GLY A 50 0.55 18.71 16.52
CA GLY A 50 -0.03 19.82 15.78
C GLY A 50 1.02 20.52 14.91
N THR A 51 1.22 21.83 15.12
CA THR A 51 2.18 22.64 14.36
C THR A 51 3.49 22.92 15.10
N GLU A 52 3.72 22.29 16.26
CA GLU A 52 4.94 22.46 17.07
C GLU A 52 6.18 22.05 16.25
N ARG A 53 6.16 20.83 15.69
CA ARG A 53 7.16 20.37 14.74
C ARG A 53 6.48 19.93 13.45
N VAL A 54 6.91 20.52 12.35
CA VAL A 54 6.41 20.21 11.00
C VAL A 54 7.60 19.91 10.10
N ARG A 55 7.53 18.77 9.39
CA ARG A 55 8.52 18.36 8.40
C ARG A 55 7.88 18.33 7.02
N LEU A 56 8.51 18.99 6.05
CA LEU A 56 8.12 18.95 4.65
C LEU A 56 9.01 17.96 3.90
N LEU A 57 8.39 17.06 3.15
CA LEU A 57 9.05 16.21 2.17
C LEU A 57 8.54 16.53 0.76
N GLY A 58 9.41 17.07 -0.10
CA GLY A 58 9.15 17.23 -1.53
C GLY A 58 9.80 16.09 -2.29
N ARG A 59 9.02 15.19 -2.89
CA ARG A 59 9.51 13.94 -3.51
C ARG A 59 9.14 13.92 -4.99
N HIS A 60 10.13 13.67 -5.85
CA HIS A 60 9.95 13.57 -7.29
C HIS A 60 10.13 12.13 -7.74
N PHE A 61 9.18 11.64 -8.52
CA PHE A 61 9.12 10.27 -8.99
C PHE A 61 9.06 10.23 -10.50
N TYR A 62 9.82 9.30 -11.07
CA TYR A 62 9.64 8.88 -12.45
C TYR A 62 9.20 7.42 -12.44
N ASN A 63 8.00 7.18 -12.97
CA ASN A 63 7.26 5.93 -12.85
C ASN A 63 7.10 5.50 -11.38
N GLN A 64 7.82 4.46 -10.95
CA GLN A 64 7.78 3.94 -9.57
C GLN A 64 9.08 4.23 -8.81
N GLU A 65 10.02 4.94 -9.44
CA GLU A 65 11.33 5.26 -8.87
C GLU A 65 11.34 6.70 -8.35
N GLU A 66 11.73 6.87 -7.09
CA GLU A 66 11.98 8.20 -6.53
C GLU A 66 13.37 8.68 -6.93
N LEU A 67 13.44 9.85 -7.58
CA LEU A 67 14.68 10.37 -8.15
C LEU A 67 15.38 11.36 -7.22
N VAL A 68 14.65 12.37 -6.74
CA VAL A 68 15.18 13.45 -5.91
C VAL A 68 14.18 13.82 -4.82
N ARG A 69 14.71 14.14 -3.64
CA ARG A 69 13.93 14.50 -2.45
C ARG A 69 14.47 15.77 -1.81
N PHE A 70 13.59 16.72 -1.53
CA PHE A 70 13.81 17.77 -0.55
C PHE A 70 13.26 17.33 0.80
N ASP A 71 14.06 17.47 1.85
CA ASP A 71 13.65 17.23 3.23
C ASP A 71 13.95 18.46 4.06
N SER A 72 12.93 19.05 4.69
CA SER A 72 13.12 20.28 5.48
C SER A 72 14.08 20.11 6.65
N ASP A 73 14.19 18.91 7.21
CA ASP A 73 15.13 18.63 8.30
C ASP A 73 16.59 18.63 7.80
N VAL A 74 16.80 18.46 6.48
CA VAL A 74 18.11 18.53 5.82
C VAL A 74 18.35 19.91 5.19
N GLY A 75 17.32 20.49 4.58
CA GLY A 75 17.35 21.82 3.98
C GLY A 75 17.93 21.89 2.56
N GLU A 76 18.09 20.76 1.87
CA GLU A 76 18.57 20.67 0.48
C GLU A 76 17.95 19.49 -0.28
N TYR A 77 18.02 19.52 -1.61
CA TYR A 77 17.63 18.42 -2.46
C TYR A 77 18.71 17.34 -2.45
N ARG A 78 18.33 16.08 -2.27
CA ARG A 78 19.22 14.92 -2.37
C ARG A 78 18.69 13.94 -3.39
N ALA A 79 19.60 13.49 -4.25
CA ALA A 79 19.31 12.40 -5.15
C ALA A 79 19.06 11.11 -4.34
N VAL A 80 17.94 10.46 -4.62
CA VAL A 80 17.56 9.16 -4.07
C VAL A 80 18.03 8.05 -5.01
N SER A 81 18.12 8.34 -6.32
CA SER A 81 18.72 7.47 -7.32
C SER A 81 19.74 8.20 -8.19
N GLU A 82 20.56 7.46 -8.92
CA GLU A 82 21.59 8.03 -9.82
C GLU A 82 21.00 8.97 -10.87
N LEU A 83 19.80 8.67 -11.37
CA LEU A 83 19.11 9.48 -12.38
C LEU A 83 18.74 10.87 -11.84
N GLY A 84 18.50 11.00 -10.52
CA GLY A 84 18.17 12.27 -9.88
C GLY A 84 19.37 13.13 -9.47
N ARG A 85 20.62 12.67 -9.67
CA ARG A 85 21.82 13.45 -9.32
C ARG A 85 21.89 14.81 -10.04
N PRO A 86 21.70 14.89 -11.36
CA PRO A 86 21.73 16.18 -12.06
C PRO A 86 20.67 17.16 -11.55
N ASP A 87 19.47 16.65 -11.21
CA ASP A 87 18.39 17.47 -10.69
C ASP A 87 18.71 18.00 -9.30
N ALA A 88 19.24 17.17 -8.40
CA ALA A 88 19.64 17.60 -7.06
C ALA A 88 20.71 18.70 -7.11
N GLU A 89 21.75 18.53 -7.94
CA GLU A 89 22.81 19.52 -8.12
C GLU A 89 22.26 20.84 -8.67
N ASN A 90 21.46 20.78 -9.73
CA ASN A 90 20.86 21.94 -10.37
C ASN A 90 19.87 22.69 -9.45
N LEU A 91 19.06 21.97 -8.67
CA LEU A 91 18.13 22.58 -7.71
C LEU A 91 18.87 23.24 -6.54
N ASN A 92 19.94 22.62 -6.03
CA ASN A 92 20.74 23.20 -4.95
C ASN A 92 21.62 24.39 -5.38
N ALA A 93 21.97 24.46 -6.67
CA ALA A 93 22.68 25.59 -7.26
C ALA A 93 21.79 26.84 -7.36
N ARG A 94 20.48 26.67 -7.54
CA ARG A 94 19.48 27.75 -7.62
C ARG A 94 19.02 28.18 -6.23
N LYS A 95 19.68 29.22 -5.70
CA LYS A 95 19.48 29.68 -4.31
C LYS A 95 18.07 30.18 -4.03
N ASP A 96 17.46 30.89 -4.96
CA ASP A 96 16.07 31.35 -4.90
C ASP A 96 15.09 30.18 -4.73
N PHE A 97 15.23 29.13 -5.54
CA PHE A 97 14.41 27.92 -5.43
C PHE A 97 14.63 27.18 -4.12
N LEU A 98 15.89 27.07 -3.68
CA LEU A 98 16.22 26.36 -2.44
C LEU A 98 15.67 27.08 -1.20
N GLU A 99 15.77 28.40 -1.13
CA GLU A 99 15.16 29.19 -0.05
C GLU A 99 13.64 29.11 -0.08
N GLN A 100 13.03 29.13 -1.26
CA GLN A 100 11.59 28.93 -1.38
C GLN A 100 11.17 27.55 -0.84
N ALA A 101 11.90 26.49 -1.17
CA ALA A 101 11.62 25.14 -0.66
C ALA A 101 11.72 25.06 0.88
N ARG A 102 12.71 25.74 1.47
CA ARG A 102 12.85 25.84 2.94
C ARG A 102 11.66 26.57 3.58
N ALA A 103 11.16 27.63 2.93
CA ALA A 103 10.03 28.41 3.43
C ALA A 103 8.66 27.70 3.28
N GLN A 104 8.53 26.69 2.43
CA GLN A 104 7.26 25.95 2.25
C GLN A 104 6.79 25.23 3.52
N VAL A 105 7.67 25.03 4.51
CA VAL A 105 7.33 24.53 5.84
C VAL A 105 6.30 25.43 6.54
N ASP A 106 6.28 26.73 6.27
CA ASP A 106 5.27 27.66 6.79
C ASP A 106 3.94 27.54 6.05
N THR A 107 3.98 27.17 4.76
CA THR A 107 2.78 26.83 4.00
C THR A 107 2.09 25.59 4.58
N CYS A 108 2.86 24.60 5.03
CA CYS A 108 2.29 23.45 5.76
C CYS A 108 1.54 23.88 7.04
N ARG A 109 2.12 24.79 7.84
CA ARG A 109 1.48 25.32 9.06
C ARG A 109 0.21 26.10 8.75
N HIS A 110 0.27 26.96 7.74
CA HIS A 110 -0.89 27.71 7.28
C HIS A 110 -2.02 26.76 6.88
N ASN A 111 -1.73 25.78 6.03
CA ASN A 111 -2.73 24.81 5.56
C ASN A 111 -3.31 23.99 6.71
N TYR A 112 -2.47 23.56 7.67
CA TYR A 112 -2.96 22.87 8.87
C TYR A 112 -4.00 23.71 9.60
N GLY A 113 -3.73 24.98 9.88
CA GLY A 113 -4.69 25.88 10.54
C GLY A 113 -5.99 26.08 9.76
N VAL A 114 -5.92 26.10 8.42
CA VAL A 114 -7.11 26.21 7.56
C VAL A 114 -7.99 24.96 7.65
N VAL A 115 -7.40 23.76 7.65
CA VAL A 115 -8.15 22.49 7.58
C VAL A 115 -8.41 21.83 8.93
N GLU A 116 -7.76 22.27 10.00
CA GLU A 116 -7.76 21.62 11.32
C GLU A 116 -9.18 21.35 11.83
N SER A 117 -10.07 22.34 11.74
CA SER A 117 -11.43 22.29 12.28
C SER A 117 -12.30 21.17 11.70
N PHE A 118 -12.12 20.82 10.42
CA PHE A 118 -12.93 19.83 9.72
C PHE A 118 -12.19 18.56 9.29
N THR A 119 -10.88 18.46 9.59
CA THR A 119 -10.07 17.26 9.32
C THR A 119 -9.50 16.65 10.61
N VAL A 120 -8.65 17.37 11.33
CA VAL A 120 -7.98 16.88 12.55
C VAL A 120 -8.98 16.72 13.70
N GLN A 121 -9.84 17.73 13.87
CA GLN A 121 -10.85 17.76 14.94
C GLN A 121 -12.12 16.99 14.57
N ARG A 122 -12.25 16.54 13.32
CA ARG A 122 -13.43 15.80 12.85
C ARG A 122 -13.66 14.56 13.70
N ARG A 123 -14.89 14.38 14.18
CA ARG A 123 -15.35 13.17 14.87
C ARG A 123 -16.67 12.73 14.26
N VAL A 124 -16.79 11.46 13.93
CA VAL A 124 -18.04 10.83 13.48
C VAL A 124 -18.26 9.57 14.30
N GLN A 125 -19.43 9.45 14.93
CA GLN A 125 -19.75 8.33 15.79
C GLN A 125 -19.91 7.02 14.97
N PRO A 126 -19.44 5.88 15.50
CA PRO A 126 -19.66 4.59 14.84
C PRO A 126 -21.12 4.17 14.90
N LYS A 127 -21.59 3.56 13.82
CA LYS A 127 -22.79 2.75 13.81
C LYS A 127 -22.39 1.30 14.06
N VAL A 128 -22.94 0.72 15.11
CA VAL A 128 -22.63 -0.64 15.55
C VAL A 128 -23.83 -1.55 15.28
N THR A 129 -23.59 -2.72 14.69
CA THR A 129 -24.61 -3.74 14.48
C THR A 129 -24.04 -5.10 14.86
N VAL A 130 -24.73 -5.81 15.74
CA VAL A 130 -24.36 -7.15 16.17
C VAL A 130 -25.35 -8.15 15.60
N TYR A 131 -24.85 -9.18 14.93
CA TYR A 131 -25.69 -10.21 14.35
C TYR A 131 -24.98 -11.57 14.31
N PRO A 132 -25.73 -12.68 14.41
CA PRO A 132 -25.17 -14.01 14.20
C PRO A 132 -24.84 -14.21 12.72
N ALA A 133 -23.66 -14.76 12.45
CA ALA A 133 -23.25 -15.20 11.12
C ALA A 133 -23.00 -16.71 11.16
N LYS A 134 -23.50 -17.42 10.14
CA LYS A 134 -23.14 -18.81 9.89
C LYS A 134 -21.99 -18.82 8.89
N THR A 135 -20.86 -19.36 9.30
CA THR A 135 -19.69 -19.55 8.44
C THR A 135 -19.91 -20.68 7.42
N GLN A 136 -20.68 -21.73 7.77
CA GLN A 136 -21.06 -22.85 6.90
C GLN A 136 -22.35 -23.54 7.42
N PRO A 137 -23.18 -24.18 6.55
CA PRO A 137 -24.40 -24.89 6.96
C PRO A 137 -24.17 -26.06 7.94
N LEU A 138 -22.98 -26.68 7.89
CA LEU A 138 -22.61 -27.87 8.67
C LEU A 138 -21.86 -27.56 9.97
N GLN A 139 -21.51 -26.30 10.25
CA GLN A 139 -20.78 -25.93 11.46
C GLN A 139 -21.74 -25.73 12.64
N HIS A 140 -21.44 -26.36 13.78
CA HIS A 140 -22.22 -26.24 15.01
C HIS A 140 -21.93 -24.97 15.83
N HIS A 141 -20.92 -24.18 15.43
CA HIS A 141 -20.56 -22.94 16.12
C HIS A 141 -21.20 -21.74 15.41
N THR A 142 -21.89 -20.91 16.18
CA THR A 142 -22.45 -19.65 15.68
C THR A 142 -21.42 -18.54 15.89
N LEU A 143 -21.00 -17.88 14.82
CA LEU A 143 -20.15 -16.70 14.92
C LEU A 143 -21.03 -15.49 15.25
N LEU A 144 -20.61 -14.65 16.18
CA LEU A 144 -21.19 -13.32 16.36
C LEU A 144 -20.31 -12.30 15.65
N VAL A 145 -20.91 -11.50 14.79
CA VAL A 145 -20.22 -10.43 14.07
C VAL A 145 -20.65 -9.10 14.67
N CYS A 146 -19.67 -8.30 15.08
CA CYS A 146 -19.84 -6.90 15.43
C CYS A 146 -19.35 -6.06 14.24
N SER A 147 -20.28 -5.54 13.44
CA SER A 147 -19.96 -4.63 12.35
C SER A 147 -19.97 -3.21 12.88
N VAL A 148 -18.81 -2.54 12.82
CA VAL A 148 -18.62 -1.16 13.23
C VAL A 148 -18.27 -0.33 12.01
N ASN A 149 -19.14 0.61 11.63
CA ASN A 149 -18.99 1.38 10.39
C ASN A 149 -19.31 2.87 10.56
N GLY A 150 -18.92 3.67 9.57
CA GLY A 150 -19.28 5.09 9.47
C GLY A 150 -18.59 6.03 10.47
N PHE A 151 -17.47 5.63 11.08
CA PHE A 151 -16.77 6.44 12.09
C PHE A 151 -15.54 7.16 11.53
N TYR A 152 -15.10 8.19 12.26
CA TYR A 152 -13.84 8.89 12.00
C TYR A 152 -13.34 9.55 13.29
N PRO A 153 -12.02 9.56 13.59
CA PRO A 153 -10.92 8.96 12.83
C PRO A 153 -10.90 7.42 12.94
N GLY A 154 -9.96 6.76 12.25
CA GLY A 154 -9.86 5.30 12.21
C GLY A 154 -9.42 4.64 13.53
N SER A 155 -8.85 5.38 14.47
CA SER A 155 -8.47 4.82 15.79
C SER A 155 -9.73 4.40 16.55
N ILE A 156 -9.85 3.12 16.86
CA ILE A 156 -11.02 2.53 17.53
C ILE A 156 -10.60 1.34 18.39
N GLU A 157 -11.36 1.10 19.45
CA GLU A 157 -11.24 -0.07 20.30
C GLU A 157 -12.58 -0.81 20.34
N VAL A 158 -12.56 -2.12 20.05
CA VAL A 158 -13.74 -2.99 20.08
C VAL A 158 -13.46 -4.17 21.00
N ARG A 159 -14.28 -4.33 22.04
CA ARG A 159 -14.14 -5.41 23.04
C ARG A 159 -15.42 -6.25 23.08
N TRP A 160 -15.26 -7.55 23.30
CA TRP A 160 -16.38 -8.47 23.49
C TRP A 160 -16.56 -8.80 24.97
N PHE A 161 -17.81 -8.90 25.41
CA PHE A 161 -18.15 -9.28 26.77
C PHE A 161 -19.22 -10.37 26.76
N ARG A 162 -19.07 -11.36 27.63
CA ARG A 162 -20.07 -12.38 27.92
C ARG A 162 -20.39 -12.35 29.40
N ASN A 163 -21.65 -12.09 29.74
CA ASN A 163 -22.10 -12.00 31.14
C ASN A 163 -21.24 -11.06 32.01
N GLY A 164 -20.77 -9.95 31.43
CA GLY A 164 -19.93 -8.96 32.11
C GLY A 164 -18.43 -9.28 32.18
N GLN A 165 -17.98 -10.45 31.69
CA GLN A 165 -16.56 -10.80 31.60
C GLN A 165 -16.04 -10.54 30.18
N GLU A 166 -14.86 -9.93 30.08
CA GLU A 166 -14.23 -9.65 28.78
C GLU A 166 -13.75 -10.97 28.13
N GLU A 167 -14.16 -11.19 26.89
CA GLU A 167 -13.79 -12.34 26.09
C GLU A 167 -12.66 -11.96 25.13
N LYS A 168 -11.51 -12.63 25.28
CA LYS A 168 -10.35 -12.46 24.39
C LYS A 168 -10.11 -13.70 23.53
N ALA A 169 -10.48 -14.88 24.03
CA ALA A 169 -10.34 -16.13 23.29
C ALA A 169 -11.41 -16.22 22.19
N GLY A 170 -11.00 -16.63 20.97
CA GLY A 170 -11.93 -16.78 19.85
C GLY A 170 -12.40 -15.47 19.20
N VAL A 171 -11.86 -14.32 19.62
CA VAL A 171 -12.11 -13.03 18.98
C VAL A 171 -11.16 -12.85 17.81
N ALA A 172 -11.72 -12.59 16.63
CA ALA A 172 -10.98 -12.22 15.42
C ALA A 172 -11.47 -10.87 14.90
N SER A 173 -10.56 -10.07 14.34
CA SER A 173 -10.84 -8.78 13.73
C SER A 173 -10.28 -8.73 12.32
N THR A 174 -11.03 -8.12 11.39
CA THR A 174 -10.56 -7.83 10.04
C THR A 174 -9.60 -6.63 9.98
N GLY A 175 -9.49 -5.87 11.08
CA GLY A 175 -8.81 -4.57 11.09
C GLY A 175 -9.61 -3.48 10.37
N LEU A 176 -8.97 -2.33 10.18
CA LEU A 176 -9.51 -1.24 9.37
C LEU A 176 -9.40 -1.61 7.89
N ILE A 177 -10.53 -1.67 7.21
CA ILE A 177 -10.57 -1.78 5.76
C ILE A 177 -10.44 -0.35 5.22
N GLN A 178 -9.30 -0.04 4.60
CA GLN A 178 -9.00 1.27 4.01
C GLN A 178 -9.59 1.42 2.60
#